data_AF-A0A6V7HY56-F1
#
_entry.id   AF-A0A6V7HY56-F1
#
_cell.length_a   1.000
_cell.length_b   1.000
_cell.length_c   1.000
_cell.angle_alpha   90.00
_cell.angle_beta   90.00
_cell.angle_gamma   90.00
#
_symmetry.space_group_name_H-M   'P 1'
#
loop_
_entity.id
_entity.type
_entity.pdbx_description
1 polymer ?
#
loop_
_entity_poly.entity_id
_entity_poly.type
_entity_poly.pdbx_seq_one_letter_code
_entity_poly.pdbx_strand_id
1 'polypeptide(L)'
;MEDADTRVKDIYANIRLWLENHRKSGYLDVYSPVCSDEERFKVTLGILSDKGVLHLPHTLQKNVQPPEKDLTTYQSFAQSADRLLKSKKALRKKAILLQLCTKALVFAPTDSIESVALSYGRRARALFLAKLYQDSINDIEKALELGYPAKLQSKLSLIKARCLVAIYGYGSSLVYEAVDTTRKLSEKNDRRKRRARIARALTALSEKVFEDPLEKWNDHAFLPIVDVVDESKNAEIPGASPAIAINYSAKYGRHIVATRDIEIGQVLAVEQPYAVVLELNRRFVNCWYCLIQTWSGIPCDVCANVIYCSQKCKELAWKEFHDVECNVLGVLVIEDLNVGALMSIRLLIKALKEYGGWQPFRERLEQINNCS
;
A
#
# COMPACT_ATOMS: atom_id res chain seq x y z
N MET A 1 35.70 26.48 -13.04
CA MET A 1 34.88 25.79 -12.03
C MET A 1 33.63 26.61 -11.82
N GLU A 2 32.61 26.43 -12.66
CA GLU A 2 31.28 26.95 -12.31
C GLU A 2 30.81 26.22 -11.07
N ASP A 3 30.45 26.99 -10.04
CA ASP A 3 29.94 26.49 -8.79
C ASP A 3 28.73 25.58 -9.07
N ALA A 4 28.74 24.37 -8.51
CA ALA A 4 27.69 23.40 -8.70
C ALA A 4 26.31 23.92 -8.27
N ASP A 5 26.29 24.87 -7.33
CA ASP A 5 25.07 25.57 -6.92
C ASP A 5 24.49 26.45 -8.04
N THR A 6 25.32 26.94 -8.96
CA THR A 6 24.89 27.72 -10.14
C THR A 6 24.24 26.80 -11.19
N ARG A 7 24.85 25.64 -11.48
CA ARG A 7 24.28 24.66 -12.44
C ARG A 7 22.97 24.05 -11.98
N VAL A 8 22.85 23.79 -10.67
CA VAL A 8 21.61 23.31 -10.07
C VAL A 8 20.52 24.38 -10.19
N LYS A 9 20.83 25.65 -9.92
CA LYS A 9 19.91 26.78 -10.14
C LYS A 9 19.49 26.91 -11.60
N ASP A 10 20.40 26.73 -12.55
CA ASP A 10 20.10 26.79 -13.98
C ASP A 10 19.20 25.65 -14.45
N ILE A 11 19.45 24.41 -13.97
CA ILE A 11 18.55 23.27 -14.23
C ILE A 11 17.15 23.57 -13.70
N TYR A 12 17.02 24.09 -12.47
CA TYR A 12 15.72 24.45 -11.91
C TYR A 12 15.06 25.63 -12.62
N ALA A 13 15.83 26.63 -13.05
CA ALA A 13 15.32 27.76 -13.83
C ALA A 13 14.80 27.29 -15.19
N ASN A 14 15.52 26.38 -15.85
CA ASN A 14 15.09 25.76 -17.11
C ASN A 14 13.84 24.90 -16.92
N ILE A 15 13.77 24.12 -15.83
CA ILE A 15 12.58 23.34 -15.51
C ILE A 15 11.40 24.27 -15.20
N ARG A 16 11.59 25.38 -14.47
CA ARG A 16 10.54 26.38 -14.20
C ARG A 16 10.04 27.06 -15.46
N LEU A 17 10.95 27.54 -16.30
CA LEU A 17 10.60 28.14 -17.59
C LEU A 17 9.82 27.16 -18.46
N TRP A 18 10.22 25.89 -18.43
CA TRP A 18 9.50 24.82 -19.11
C TRP A 18 8.09 24.62 -18.53
N LEU A 19 7.92 24.52 -17.20
CA LEU A 19 6.61 24.39 -16.56
C LEU A 19 5.72 25.62 -16.81
N GLU A 20 6.29 26.83 -16.81
CA GLU A 20 5.58 28.08 -17.13
C GLU A 20 5.08 28.10 -18.57
N ASN A 21 5.89 27.63 -19.51
CA ASN A 21 5.52 27.51 -20.92
C ASN A 21 4.44 26.43 -21.16
N HIS A 22 4.31 25.46 -20.26
CA HIS A 22 3.32 24.37 -20.34
C HIS A 22 2.18 24.52 -19.32
N ARG A 23 2.06 25.67 -18.65
CA ARG A 23 1.10 25.91 -17.56
C ARG A 23 -0.38 25.84 -17.96
N LYS A 24 -0.67 25.87 -19.25
CA LYS A 24 -2.02 25.71 -19.83
C LYS A 24 -2.38 24.24 -20.12
N SER A 25 -1.41 23.34 -20.04
CA SER A 25 -1.57 21.90 -20.23
C SER A 25 -1.60 21.20 -18.87
N GLY A 26 -2.32 20.08 -18.73
CA GLY A 26 -2.25 19.28 -17.51
C GLY A 26 -0.85 18.67 -17.36
N TYR A 27 -0.37 18.41 -16.13
CA TYR A 27 0.94 17.77 -15.95
C TYR A 27 1.04 16.39 -16.61
N LEU A 28 -0.09 15.70 -16.81
CA LEU A 28 -0.16 14.48 -17.62
C LEU A 28 0.23 14.71 -19.09
N ASP A 29 -0.22 15.81 -19.70
CA ASP A 29 0.10 16.19 -21.08
C ASP A 29 1.59 16.54 -21.24
N VAL A 30 2.20 16.95 -20.14
CA VAL A 30 3.61 17.31 -19.97
C VAL A 30 4.48 16.07 -19.76
N TYR A 31 3.99 15.09 -18.99
CA TYR A 31 4.75 13.89 -18.63
C TYR A 31 4.65 12.79 -19.70
N SER A 32 3.49 12.65 -20.35
CA SER A 32 3.23 11.63 -21.39
C SER A 32 4.19 11.65 -22.60
N PRO A 33 4.64 12.81 -23.12
CA PRO A 33 5.56 12.85 -24.27
C PRO A 33 7.03 12.64 -23.89
N VAL A 34 7.36 12.52 -22.60
CA VAL A 34 8.75 12.39 -22.13
C VAL A 34 9.30 10.99 -22.41
N CYS A 35 10.31 10.93 -23.29
CA CYS A 35 10.81 9.68 -23.84
C CYS A 35 12.01 9.11 -23.08
N SER A 36 12.80 9.95 -22.38
CA SER A 36 13.98 9.50 -21.62
C SER A 36 13.77 9.52 -20.11
N ASP A 37 14.46 8.62 -19.39
CA ASP A 37 14.42 8.58 -17.92
C ASP A 37 15.01 9.84 -17.27
N GLU A 38 16.02 10.45 -17.92
CA GLU A 38 16.62 11.71 -17.48
C GLU A 38 15.60 12.87 -17.53
N GLU A 39 14.87 13.00 -18.62
CA GLU A 39 13.84 14.03 -18.74
C GLU A 39 12.68 13.77 -17.76
N ARG A 40 12.27 12.51 -17.58
CA ARG A 40 11.23 12.13 -16.61
C ARG A 40 11.62 12.55 -15.20
N PHE A 41 12.88 12.34 -14.86
CA PHE A 41 13.45 12.77 -13.58
C PHE A 41 13.42 14.30 -13.43
N LYS A 42 13.90 15.05 -14.43
CA LYS A 42 13.90 16.53 -14.42
C LYS A 42 12.50 17.11 -14.29
N VAL A 43 11.54 16.62 -15.09
CA VAL A 43 10.14 17.05 -15.03
C VAL A 43 9.54 16.76 -13.66
N THR A 44 9.79 15.57 -13.10
CA THR A 44 9.29 15.20 -11.78
C THR A 44 9.84 16.12 -10.69
N LEU A 45 11.15 16.38 -10.67
CA LEU A 45 11.76 17.33 -9.73
C LEU A 45 11.18 18.74 -9.87
N GLY A 46 10.91 19.17 -11.10
CA GLY A 46 10.23 20.42 -11.39
C GLY A 46 8.89 20.56 -10.70
N ILE A 47 8.01 19.59 -10.93
CA ILE A 47 6.66 19.55 -10.34
C ILE A 47 6.77 19.56 -8.80
N LEU A 48 7.67 18.76 -8.23
CA LEU A 48 7.86 18.73 -6.78
C LEU A 48 8.39 20.06 -6.22
N SER A 49 9.26 20.76 -6.96
CA SER A 49 9.73 22.09 -6.59
C SER A 49 8.61 23.14 -6.69
N ASP A 50 7.80 23.14 -7.75
CA ASP A 50 6.68 24.06 -7.95
C ASP A 50 5.65 23.93 -6.81
N LYS A 51 5.39 22.68 -6.38
CA LYS A 51 4.50 22.39 -5.25
C LYS A 51 5.13 22.61 -3.88
N GLY A 52 6.38 23.09 -3.82
CA GLY A 52 7.06 23.42 -2.56
C GLY A 52 7.44 22.23 -1.70
N VAL A 53 7.56 21.03 -2.29
CA VAL A 53 7.87 19.80 -1.52
C VAL A 53 9.38 19.60 -1.36
N LEU A 54 10.18 20.09 -2.30
CA LEU A 54 11.63 20.22 -2.11
C LEU A 54 11.89 21.52 -1.35
N HIS A 55 12.55 21.46 -0.18
CA HIS A 55 13.01 22.62 0.59
C HIS A 55 14.13 23.38 -0.14
N LEU A 56 13.84 23.85 -1.35
CA LEU A 56 14.59 24.89 -2.02
C LEU A 56 14.07 26.23 -1.48
N PRO A 57 14.94 27.26 -1.31
CA PRO A 57 14.52 28.57 -0.83
C PRO A 57 13.36 29.08 -1.70
N HIS A 58 12.18 29.16 -1.07
CA HIS A 58 10.92 29.53 -1.69
C HIS A 58 10.52 30.94 -1.23
N THR A 59 10.12 31.78 -2.18
CA THR A 59 9.47 33.07 -1.93
C THR A 59 7.95 33.03 -2.07
N LEU A 60 7.29 31.87 -2.18
CA LEU A 60 5.82 31.82 -2.28
C LEU A 60 5.20 30.69 -1.45
N GLN A 61 4.32 31.08 -0.53
CA GLN A 61 3.50 30.20 0.31
C GLN A 61 2.25 29.68 -0.42
N LYS A 62 1.99 28.38 -0.26
CA LYS A 62 0.69 27.65 -0.29
C LYS A 62 -0.07 27.52 -1.62
N ASN A 63 -0.26 26.26 -2.09
CA ASN A 63 -1.55 25.52 -2.05
C ASN A 63 -1.59 24.34 -3.06
N VAL A 64 -0.99 23.20 -2.71
CA VAL A 64 -1.63 21.90 -2.93
C VAL A 64 -1.50 21.15 -1.63
N GLN A 65 -2.60 21.01 -0.89
CA GLN A 65 -2.62 20.15 0.28
C GLN A 65 -2.80 18.71 -0.23
N PRO A 66 -1.85 17.81 0.01
CA PRO A 66 -2.03 16.40 -0.32
C PRO A 66 -3.28 15.86 0.38
N PRO A 67 -3.90 14.75 -0.06
CA PRO A 67 -5.08 14.20 0.58
C PRO A 67 -4.85 14.03 2.09
N GLU A 68 -5.55 14.85 2.87
CA GLU A 68 -5.43 14.87 4.32
C GLU A 68 -6.41 13.88 4.94
N LYS A 69 -6.10 13.46 6.16
CA LYS A 69 -7.02 12.67 6.98
C LYS A 69 -8.07 13.60 7.56
N ASP A 70 -9.15 13.83 6.81
CA ASP A 70 -10.19 14.79 7.17
C ASP A 70 -11.55 14.14 7.46
N LEU A 71 -12.30 14.79 8.36
CA LEU A 71 -13.58 14.27 8.84
C LEU A 71 -14.64 14.20 7.74
N THR A 72 -14.64 15.14 6.80
CA THR A 72 -15.65 15.26 5.75
C THR A 72 -15.52 14.10 4.76
N THR A 73 -14.31 13.84 4.27
CA THR A 73 -14.01 12.74 3.36
C THR A 73 -14.23 11.39 4.03
N TYR A 74 -13.78 11.23 5.28
CA TYR A 74 -14.11 10.06 6.10
C TYR A 74 -15.62 9.82 6.15
N GLN A 75 -16.42 10.83 6.50
CA GLN A 75 -17.87 10.71 6.63
C GLN A 75 -18.52 10.31 5.30
N SER A 76 -18.08 10.87 4.18
CA SER A 76 -18.58 10.52 2.84
C SER A 76 -18.39 9.02 2.53
N PHE A 77 -17.17 8.49 2.76
CA PHE A 77 -16.88 7.08 2.55
C PHE A 77 -17.61 6.19 3.56
N ALA A 78 -17.63 6.57 4.85
CA ALA A 78 -18.30 5.82 5.91
C ALA A 78 -19.81 5.69 5.65
N GLN A 79 -20.49 6.78 5.29
CA GLN A 79 -21.91 6.78 4.96
C GLN A 79 -22.20 5.92 3.73
N SER A 80 -21.36 6.00 2.70
CA SER A 80 -21.49 5.18 1.49
C SER A 80 -21.32 3.69 1.79
N ALA A 81 -20.33 3.33 2.62
CA ALA A 81 -20.15 1.97 3.11
C ALA A 81 -21.36 1.49 3.93
N ASP A 82 -21.87 2.31 4.86
CA ASP A 82 -23.02 1.98 5.70
C ASP A 82 -24.31 1.81 4.90
N ARG A 83 -24.53 2.62 3.86
CA ARG A 83 -25.64 2.44 2.91
C ARG A 83 -25.52 1.10 2.17
N LEU A 84 -24.33 0.78 1.66
CA LEU A 84 -24.12 -0.46 0.92
C LEU A 84 -24.28 -1.70 1.82
N LEU A 85 -23.75 -1.67 3.06
CA LEU A 85 -23.90 -2.71 4.07
C LEU A 85 -25.36 -3.02 4.44
N LYS A 86 -26.24 -2.02 4.39
CA LYS A 86 -27.69 -2.19 4.66
C LYS A 86 -28.48 -2.66 3.44
N SER A 87 -27.89 -2.59 2.24
CA SER A 87 -28.57 -2.95 1.00
C SER A 87 -28.51 -4.44 0.70
N LYS A 88 -29.47 -4.95 -0.08
CA LYS A 88 -29.43 -6.32 -0.63
C LYS A 88 -28.25 -6.55 -1.59
N LYS A 89 -27.59 -5.47 -2.06
CA LYS A 89 -26.46 -5.51 -3.00
C LYS A 89 -25.11 -5.77 -2.31
N ALA A 90 -25.03 -5.71 -0.97
CA ALA A 90 -23.78 -5.85 -0.22
C ALA A 90 -22.98 -7.11 -0.63
N LEU A 91 -23.66 -8.25 -0.74
CA LEU A 91 -23.05 -9.53 -1.08
C LEU A 91 -22.55 -9.60 -2.53
N ARG A 92 -23.18 -8.88 -3.47
CA ARG A 92 -22.73 -8.82 -4.88
C ARG A 92 -21.62 -7.79 -5.10
N LYS A 93 -21.55 -6.77 -4.23
CA LYS A 93 -20.59 -5.64 -4.33
C LYS A 93 -19.53 -5.67 -3.22
N LYS A 94 -19.05 -6.86 -2.84
CA LYS A 94 -18.07 -7.06 -1.75
C LYS A 94 -16.77 -6.26 -1.98
N ALA A 95 -16.22 -6.28 -3.18
CA ALA A 95 -14.99 -5.56 -3.52
C ALA A 95 -15.14 -4.04 -3.34
N ILE A 96 -16.24 -3.47 -3.87
CA ILE A 96 -16.55 -2.04 -3.71
C ILE A 96 -16.76 -1.71 -2.23
N LEU A 97 -17.46 -2.57 -1.50
CA LEU A 97 -17.69 -2.36 -0.07
C LEU A 97 -16.37 -2.34 0.72
N LEU A 98 -15.47 -3.29 0.47
CA LEU A 98 -14.15 -3.33 1.11
C LEU A 98 -13.32 -2.08 0.79
N GLN A 99 -13.36 -1.60 -0.46
CA GLN A 99 -12.69 -0.37 -0.85
C GLN A 99 -13.27 0.85 -0.13
N LEU A 100 -14.60 0.98 -0.02
CA LEU A 100 -15.24 2.07 0.71
C LEU A 100 -14.88 2.03 2.20
N CYS A 101 -14.90 0.85 2.82
CA CYS A 101 -14.49 0.68 4.22
C CYS A 101 -13.02 1.01 4.44
N THR A 102 -12.14 0.59 3.52
CA THR A 102 -10.70 0.89 3.60
C THR A 102 -10.43 2.38 3.41
N LYS A 103 -11.08 3.04 2.44
CA LYS A 103 -10.98 4.49 2.27
C LYS A 103 -11.49 5.22 3.52
N ALA A 104 -12.63 4.82 4.10
CA ALA A 104 -13.09 5.42 5.35
C ALA A 104 -12.02 5.32 6.46
N LEU A 105 -11.34 4.17 6.60
CA LEU A 105 -10.25 4.02 7.57
C LEU A 105 -9.04 4.90 7.23
N VAL A 106 -8.64 4.97 5.96
CA VAL A 106 -7.49 5.75 5.51
C VAL A 106 -7.66 7.24 5.79
N PHE A 107 -8.85 7.78 5.49
CA PHE A 107 -9.19 9.20 5.65
C PHE A 107 -9.66 9.57 7.07
N ALA A 108 -9.78 8.60 7.99
CA ALA A 108 -10.18 8.89 9.36
C ALA A 108 -9.18 9.86 10.02
N PRO A 109 -9.64 10.97 10.63
CA PRO A 109 -8.78 11.92 11.32
C PRO A 109 -7.96 11.27 12.43
N THR A 110 -6.68 11.64 12.54
CA THR A 110 -5.73 11.06 13.52
C THR A 110 -6.09 11.39 14.96
N ASP A 111 -6.73 12.53 15.18
CA ASP A 111 -7.23 12.98 16.48
C ASP A 111 -8.56 12.32 16.88
N SER A 112 -9.22 11.61 15.95
CA SER A 112 -10.51 10.95 16.17
C SER A 112 -10.37 9.43 16.28
N ILE A 113 -9.93 8.95 17.46
CA ILE A 113 -9.84 7.51 17.77
C ILE A 113 -11.18 6.80 17.52
N GLU A 114 -12.31 7.44 17.83
CA GLU A 114 -13.64 6.90 17.56
C GLU A 114 -13.88 6.64 16.07
N SER A 115 -13.47 7.56 15.18
CA SER A 115 -13.63 7.39 13.73
C SER A 115 -12.79 6.24 13.19
N VAL A 116 -11.58 6.06 13.73
CA VAL A 116 -10.70 4.93 13.40
C VAL A 116 -11.32 3.61 13.88
N ALA A 117 -11.75 3.53 15.15
CA ALA A 117 -12.39 2.34 15.71
C ALA A 117 -13.66 1.95 14.94
N LEU A 118 -14.51 2.94 14.61
CA LEU A 118 -15.71 2.74 13.80
C LEU A 118 -15.39 2.21 12.40
N SER A 119 -14.30 2.68 11.79
CA SER A 119 -13.86 2.22 10.46
C SER A 119 -13.41 0.77 10.46
N TYR A 120 -12.62 0.35 11.46
CA TYR A 120 -12.28 -1.06 11.65
C TYR A 120 -13.52 -1.93 11.84
N GLY A 121 -14.48 -1.51 12.68
CA GLY A 121 -15.72 -2.27 12.86
C GLY A 121 -16.61 -2.33 11.60
N ARG A 122 -16.60 -1.29 10.75
CA ARG A 122 -17.26 -1.33 9.43
C ARG A 122 -16.56 -2.30 8.48
N ARG A 123 -15.24 -2.25 8.41
CA ARG A 123 -14.44 -3.12 7.53
C ARG A 123 -14.51 -4.59 7.96
N ALA A 124 -14.48 -4.89 9.25
CA ALA A 124 -14.76 -6.23 9.78
C ALA A 124 -16.06 -6.82 9.23
N ARG A 125 -17.15 -6.04 9.22
CA ARG A 125 -18.44 -6.49 8.65
C ARG A 125 -18.33 -6.80 7.16
N ALA A 126 -17.58 -6.00 6.41
CA ALA A 126 -17.34 -6.22 4.99
C ALA A 126 -16.47 -7.47 4.74
N LEU A 127 -15.41 -7.65 5.52
CA LEU A 127 -14.50 -8.81 5.48
C LEU A 127 -15.25 -10.11 5.79
N PHE A 128 -16.13 -10.11 6.80
CA PHE A 128 -17.01 -11.24 7.08
C PHE A 128 -17.89 -11.62 5.87
N LEU A 129 -18.51 -10.63 5.19
CA LEU A 129 -19.29 -10.89 3.98
C LEU A 129 -18.41 -11.40 2.81
N ALA A 130 -17.14 -11.04 2.80
CA ALA A 130 -16.14 -11.50 1.84
C ALA A 130 -15.52 -12.86 2.20
N LYS A 131 -15.95 -13.51 3.30
CA LYS A 131 -15.40 -14.77 3.82
C LYS A 131 -13.92 -14.67 4.23
N LEU A 132 -13.43 -13.46 4.44
CA LEU A 132 -12.10 -13.17 4.97
C LEU A 132 -12.19 -13.17 6.50
N TYR A 133 -12.49 -14.34 7.07
CA TYR A 133 -12.87 -14.46 8.47
C TYR A 133 -11.75 -14.09 9.43
N GLN A 134 -10.50 -14.50 9.15
CA GLN A 134 -9.35 -14.14 9.99
C GLN A 134 -9.08 -12.63 9.96
N ASP A 135 -9.11 -12.00 8.77
CA ASP A 135 -8.95 -10.55 8.65
C ASP A 135 -10.06 -9.79 9.38
N SER A 136 -11.29 -10.32 9.32
CA SER A 136 -12.42 -9.76 10.07
C SER A 136 -12.18 -9.84 11.57
N ILE A 137 -11.60 -10.91 12.09
CA ILE A 137 -11.28 -11.03 13.53
C ILE A 137 -10.24 -9.99 13.92
N ASN A 138 -9.17 -9.85 13.14
CA ASN A 138 -8.11 -8.87 13.39
C ASN A 138 -8.67 -7.42 13.45
N ASP A 139 -9.55 -7.05 12.51
CA ASP A 139 -10.23 -5.75 12.52
C ASP A 139 -11.16 -5.57 13.73
N ILE A 140 -11.85 -6.65 14.17
CA ILE A 140 -12.71 -6.60 15.36
C ILE A 140 -11.87 -6.32 16.61
N GLU A 141 -10.78 -7.06 16.78
CA GLU A 141 -9.88 -6.90 17.92
C GLU A 141 -9.28 -5.51 17.93
N LYS A 142 -8.82 -5.00 16.77
CA LYS A 142 -8.29 -3.64 16.69
C LYS A 142 -9.34 -2.58 17.01
N ALA A 143 -10.57 -2.76 16.53
CA ALA A 143 -11.66 -1.85 16.87
C ALA A 143 -11.93 -1.82 18.38
N LEU A 144 -11.96 -2.99 19.04
CA LEU A 144 -12.21 -3.10 20.48
C LEU A 144 -11.06 -2.49 21.31
N GLU A 145 -9.81 -2.71 20.91
CA GLU A 145 -8.61 -2.10 21.51
C GLU A 145 -8.69 -0.56 21.47
N LEU A 146 -9.18 0.00 20.35
CA LEU A 146 -9.37 1.45 20.16
C LEU A 146 -10.65 2.00 20.82
N GLY A 147 -11.29 1.25 21.72
CA GLY A 147 -12.45 1.73 22.47
C GLY A 147 -13.75 1.79 21.66
N TYR A 148 -14.00 0.80 20.79
CA TYR A 148 -15.24 0.71 20.00
C TYR A 148 -16.49 1.00 20.85
N PRO A 149 -17.50 1.76 20.35
CA PRO A 149 -18.61 2.21 21.18
C PRO A 149 -19.33 1.05 21.88
N ALA A 150 -19.46 1.12 23.22
CA ALA A 150 -20.00 0.06 24.08
C ALA A 150 -21.34 -0.52 23.58
N LYS A 151 -22.23 0.38 23.13
CA LYS A 151 -23.54 0.05 22.54
C LYS A 151 -23.47 -0.74 21.23
N LEU A 152 -22.30 -0.97 20.65
CA LEU A 152 -22.11 -1.72 19.40
C LEU A 152 -21.19 -2.95 19.58
N GLN A 153 -20.47 -3.06 20.70
CA GLN A 153 -19.48 -4.12 20.94
C GLN A 153 -20.08 -5.53 20.89
N SER A 154 -21.29 -5.73 21.41
CA SER A 154 -21.96 -7.04 21.38
C SER A 154 -22.26 -7.52 19.96
N LYS A 155 -22.64 -6.61 19.05
CA LYS A 155 -22.85 -6.93 17.63
C LYS A 155 -21.55 -7.28 16.93
N LEU A 156 -20.47 -6.56 17.26
CA LEU A 156 -19.16 -6.80 16.68
C LEU A 156 -18.58 -8.15 17.18
N SER A 157 -18.74 -8.44 18.46
CA SER A 157 -18.34 -9.72 19.07
C SER A 157 -19.14 -10.90 18.53
N LEU A 158 -20.44 -10.72 18.24
CA LEU A 158 -21.23 -11.74 17.55
C LEU A 158 -20.67 -12.07 16.16
N ILE A 159 -20.07 -11.10 15.45
CA ILE A 159 -19.40 -11.37 14.17
C ILE A 159 -18.11 -12.17 14.43
N LYS A 160 -17.33 -11.84 15.46
CA LYS A 160 -16.15 -12.61 15.86
C LYS A 160 -16.50 -14.08 16.11
N ALA A 161 -17.56 -14.34 16.87
CA ALA A 161 -18.04 -15.70 17.12
C ALA A 161 -18.40 -16.43 15.80
N ARG A 162 -19.06 -15.75 14.87
CA ARG A 162 -19.41 -16.32 13.55
C ARG A 162 -18.17 -16.62 12.70
N CYS A 163 -17.17 -15.74 12.70
CA CYS A 163 -15.90 -15.98 12.02
C CYS A 163 -15.21 -17.22 12.61
N LEU A 164 -15.17 -17.35 13.93
CA LEU A 164 -14.53 -18.49 14.59
C LEU A 164 -15.26 -19.81 14.30
N VAL A 165 -16.59 -19.82 14.23
CA VAL A 165 -17.34 -21.00 13.79
C VAL A 165 -16.98 -21.38 12.35
N ALA A 166 -16.83 -20.39 11.45
CA ALA A 166 -16.49 -20.64 10.05
C ALA A 166 -15.05 -21.17 9.87
N ILE A 167 -14.12 -20.84 10.77
CA ILE A 167 -12.72 -21.30 10.69
C ILE A 167 -12.52 -22.63 11.41
N TYR A 168 -13.06 -22.76 12.63
CA TYR A 168 -12.73 -23.85 13.56
C TYR A 168 -13.90 -24.79 13.88
N GLY A 169 -15.10 -24.50 13.38
CA GLY A 169 -16.32 -25.20 13.75
C GLY A 169 -16.86 -24.80 15.13
N TYR A 170 -18.12 -25.14 15.40
CA TYR A 170 -18.83 -24.72 16.62
C TYR A 170 -18.23 -25.28 17.92
N GLY A 171 -17.61 -26.47 17.88
CA GLY A 171 -17.07 -27.15 19.06
C GLY A 171 -15.75 -26.60 19.60
N SER A 172 -15.16 -25.59 18.95
CA SER A 172 -13.88 -25.01 19.36
C SER A 172 -14.00 -24.20 20.65
N SER A 173 -12.99 -24.29 21.53
CA SER A 173 -12.89 -23.49 22.76
C SER A 173 -12.93 -21.99 22.47
N LEU A 174 -12.34 -21.55 21.34
CA LEU A 174 -12.34 -20.15 20.89
C LEU A 174 -13.77 -19.65 20.61
N VAL A 175 -14.63 -20.51 20.06
CA VAL A 175 -16.04 -20.18 19.81
C VAL A 175 -16.77 -20.01 21.13
N TYR A 176 -16.57 -20.90 22.09
CA TYR A 176 -17.21 -20.80 23.40
C TYR A 176 -16.81 -19.52 24.15
N GLU A 177 -15.54 -19.15 24.13
CA GLU A 177 -15.05 -17.89 24.71
C GLU A 177 -15.70 -16.67 24.04
N ALA A 178 -15.75 -16.65 22.71
CA ALA A 178 -16.37 -15.56 21.97
C ALA A 178 -17.89 -15.46 22.21
N VAL A 179 -18.57 -16.60 22.36
CA VAL A 179 -20.01 -16.66 22.71
C VAL A 179 -20.25 -16.08 24.10
N ASP A 180 -19.44 -16.47 25.09
CA ASP A 180 -19.54 -15.96 26.47
C ASP A 180 -19.27 -14.46 26.54
N THR A 181 -18.19 -13.99 25.91
CA THR A 181 -17.88 -12.56 25.82
C THR A 181 -19.01 -11.78 25.16
N THR A 182 -19.57 -12.31 24.06
CA THR A 182 -20.71 -11.68 23.38
C THR A 182 -21.94 -11.59 24.29
N ARG A 183 -22.22 -12.62 25.09
CA ARG A 183 -23.33 -12.65 26.04
C ARG A 183 -23.15 -11.59 27.13
N LYS A 184 -21.99 -11.56 27.79
CA LYS A 184 -21.64 -10.58 28.83
C LYS A 184 -21.76 -9.15 28.32
N LEU A 185 -21.24 -8.87 27.12
CA LEU A 185 -21.35 -7.55 26.49
C LEU A 185 -22.80 -7.18 26.19
N SER A 186 -23.62 -8.12 25.73
CA SER A 186 -25.04 -7.86 25.45
C SER A 186 -25.86 -7.62 26.71
N GLU A 187 -25.55 -8.31 27.80
CA GLU A 187 -26.18 -8.09 29.09
C GLU A 187 -25.85 -6.70 29.64
N LYS A 188 -24.58 -6.30 29.57
CA LYS A 188 -24.10 -5.01 30.07
C LYS A 188 -24.60 -3.82 29.24
N ASN A 189 -24.52 -3.91 27.90
CA ASN A 189 -24.62 -2.72 27.04
C ASN A 189 -25.92 -2.64 26.21
N ASP A 190 -26.68 -3.73 26.04
CA ASP A 190 -27.83 -3.75 25.14
C ASP A 190 -29.19 -3.67 25.85
N ARG A 191 -30.12 -2.93 25.21
CA ARG A 191 -31.54 -2.92 25.57
C ARG A 191 -32.19 -4.29 25.34
N ARG A 192 -33.26 -4.60 26.09
CA ARG A 192 -34.02 -5.88 26.07
C ARG A 192 -34.27 -6.45 24.66
N LYS A 193 -34.82 -5.64 23.73
CA LYS A 193 -35.11 -6.10 22.35
C LYS A 193 -33.87 -6.56 21.59
N ARG A 194 -32.72 -5.90 21.81
CA ARG A 194 -31.47 -6.24 21.14
C ARG A 194 -30.79 -7.42 21.81
N ARG A 195 -30.79 -7.47 23.15
CA ARG A 195 -30.31 -8.63 23.93
C ARG A 195 -30.98 -9.93 23.47
N ALA A 196 -32.31 -9.92 23.32
CA ALA A 196 -33.07 -11.06 22.81
C ALA A 196 -32.74 -11.44 21.35
N ARG A 197 -32.29 -10.49 20.51
CA ARG A 197 -31.82 -10.80 19.14
C ARG A 197 -30.44 -11.44 19.15
N ILE A 198 -29.54 -10.96 20.02
CA ILE A 198 -28.19 -11.53 20.15
C ILE A 198 -28.26 -12.92 20.75
N ALA A 199 -29.03 -13.13 21.82
CA ALA A 199 -29.23 -14.45 22.42
C ALA A 199 -29.70 -15.49 21.38
N ARG A 200 -30.74 -15.17 20.62
CA ARG A 200 -31.22 -16.04 19.52
C ARG A 200 -30.14 -16.32 18.47
N ALA A 201 -29.37 -15.29 18.10
CA ALA A 201 -28.30 -15.44 17.12
C ALA A 201 -27.13 -16.30 17.63
N LEU A 202 -26.87 -16.32 18.95
CA LEU A 202 -25.87 -17.18 19.58
C LEU A 202 -26.35 -18.64 19.64
N THR A 203 -27.61 -18.88 19.99
CA THR A 203 -28.21 -20.24 19.98
C THR A 203 -28.14 -20.86 18.59
N ALA A 204 -28.50 -20.09 17.56
CA ALA A 204 -28.48 -20.52 16.17
C ALA A 204 -27.07 -20.74 15.57
N LEU A 205 -25.99 -20.48 16.31
CA LEU A 205 -24.64 -20.74 15.80
C LEU A 205 -24.34 -22.23 15.64
N SER A 206 -24.94 -23.08 16.49
CA SER A 206 -24.75 -24.54 16.45
C SER A 206 -25.39 -25.19 15.23
N GLU A 207 -26.50 -24.61 14.75
CA GLU A 207 -27.30 -25.11 13.63
C GLU A 207 -26.86 -24.53 12.29
N LYS A 208 -26.13 -23.40 12.31
CA LYS A 208 -25.85 -22.64 11.10
C LYS A 208 -24.55 -23.09 10.43
N VAL A 209 -24.67 -23.51 9.18
CA VAL A 209 -23.53 -23.72 8.29
C VAL A 209 -23.01 -22.38 7.80
N PHE A 210 -21.72 -22.13 8.00
CA PHE A 210 -21.00 -21.00 7.41
C PHE A 210 -20.24 -21.49 6.19
N GLU A 211 -20.12 -20.62 5.19
CA GLU A 211 -19.34 -20.93 3.99
C GLU A 211 -17.84 -20.95 4.35
N ASP A 212 -17.07 -21.73 3.59
CA ASP A 212 -15.63 -21.86 3.84
C ASP A 212 -14.89 -20.52 3.66
N PRO A 213 -13.77 -20.32 4.39
CA PRO A 213 -12.92 -19.15 4.22
C PRO A 213 -12.50 -18.93 2.77
N LEU A 214 -12.43 -17.66 2.35
CA LEU A 214 -11.84 -17.33 1.06
C LEU A 214 -10.34 -17.66 1.09
N GLU A 215 -9.91 -18.53 0.18
CA GLU A 215 -8.50 -18.85 0.00
C GLU A 215 -7.76 -17.65 -0.61
N LYS A 216 -6.66 -17.26 0.03
CA LYS A 216 -5.75 -16.23 -0.49
C LYS A 216 -4.65 -16.91 -1.28
N TRP A 217 -4.14 -16.21 -2.30
CA TRP A 217 -2.98 -16.66 -3.05
C TRP A 217 -1.81 -16.97 -2.11
N ASN A 218 -1.19 -18.13 -2.30
CA ASN A 218 -0.05 -18.61 -1.51
C ASN A 218 1.14 -18.82 -2.43
N ASP A 219 2.08 -17.88 -2.43
CA ASP A 219 3.30 -17.94 -3.23
C ASP A 219 4.04 -19.28 -3.04
N HIS A 220 4.14 -19.77 -1.80
CA HIS A 220 4.84 -21.02 -1.50
C HIS A 220 4.15 -22.28 -2.05
N ALA A 221 2.86 -22.22 -2.35
CA ALA A 221 2.12 -23.35 -2.90
C ALA A 221 2.19 -23.41 -4.43
N PHE A 222 2.39 -22.27 -5.10
CA PHE A 222 2.23 -22.16 -6.55
C PHE A 222 3.49 -21.73 -7.30
N LEU A 223 4.43 -21.07 -6.63
CA LEU A 223 5.72 -20.77 -7.23
C LEU A 223 6.66 -21.98 -7.07
N PRO A 224 7.47 -22.28 -8.10
CA PRO A 224 8.47 -23.33 -7.98
C PRO A 224 9.39 -23.01 -6.81
N ILE A 225 9.78 -24.05 -6.06
CA ILE A 225 10.85 -23.92 -5.08
C ILE A 225 12.10 -23.59 -5.89
N VAL A 226 12.52 -22.34 -5.80
CA VAL A 226 13.79 -21.90 -6.33
C VAL A 226 14.84 -22.48 -5.39
N ASP A 227 15.52 -23.54 -5.80
CA ASP A 227 16.82 -23.85 -5.23
C ASP A 227 17.66 -22.58 -5.39
N VAL A 228 18.15 -22.03 -4.27
CA VAL A 228 18.96 -20.81 -4.26
C VAL A 228 20.00 -20.98 -5.35
N VAL A 229 19.88 -20.15 -6.39
CA VAL A 229 20.89 -20.08 -7.43
C VAL A 229 22.14 -19.66 -6.69
N ASP A 230 23.06 -20.60 -6.48
CA ASP A 230 24.27 -20.38 -5.72
C ASP A 230 24.98 -19.15 -6.31
N GLU A 231 24.91 -18.04 -5.57
CA GLU A 231 25.38 -16.72 -6.01
C GLU A 231 26.85 -16.74 -6.40
N SER A 232 27.61 -17.73 -5.94
CA SER A 232 29.02 -17.94 -6.27
C SER A 232 29.26 -18.49 -7.68
N LYS A 233 28.21 -18.93 -8.39
CA LYS A 233 28.36 -19.61 -9.69
C LYS A 233 28.34 -18.68 -10.90
N ASN A 234 27.91 -17.43 -10.76
CA ASN A 234 27.99 -16.44 -11.83
C ASN A 234 28.63 -15.15 -11.31
N ALA A 235 29.90 -14.93 -11.68
CA ALA A 235 30.68 -13.81 -11.17
C ALA A 235 30.24 -12.44 -11.73
N GLU A 236 29.54 -12.41 -12.88
CA GLU A 236 29.16 -11.17 -13.56
C GLU A 236 27.72 -10.74 -13.26
N ILE A 237 26.83 -11.71 -12.99
CA ILE A 237 25.40 -11.46 -12.74
C ILE A 237 25.03 -12.07 -11.37
N PRO A 238 24.96 -11.26 -10.30
CA PRO A 238 24.54 -11.72 -8.98
C PRO A 238 23.16 -12.41 -9.02
N GLY A 239 23.04 -13.58 -8.41
CA GLY A 239 21.78 -14.35 -8.38
C GLY A 239 21.45 -15.12 -9.67
N ALA A 240 22.37 -15.14 -10.65
CA ALA A 240 22.20 -15.87 -11.91
C ALA A 240 22.90 -17.23 -11.95
N SER A 241 22.33 -18.12 -12.75
CA SER A 241 22.86 -19.45 -13.04
C SER A 241 24.12 -19.33 -13.92
N PRO A 242 25.09 -20.26 -13.80
CA PRO A 242 26.21 -20.33 -14.75
C PRO A 242 25.76 -20.69 -16.17
N ALA A 243 24.48 -21.08 -16.34
CA ALA A 243 23.89 -21.36 -17.64
C ALA A 243 23.71 -20.11 -18.52
N ILE A 244 23.88 -18.91 -17.95
CA ILE A 244 23.80 -17.64 -18.66
C ILE A 244 25.04 -16.78 -18.39
N ALA A 245 25.41 -15.93 -19.34
CA ALA A 245 26.53 -14.99 -19.20
C ALA A 245 26.25 -13.67 -19.93
N ILE A 246 26.96 -12.60 -19.55
CA ILE A 246 26.92 -11.34 -20.29
C ILE A 246 27.79 -11.48 -21.54
N ASN A 247 27.31 -10.97 -22.67
CA ASN A 247 28.07 -10.86 -23.89
C ASN A 247 27.81 -9.50 -24.56
N TYR A 248 28.65 -9.16 -25.54
CA TYR A 248 28.60 -7.90 -26.27
C TYR A 248 28.56 -8.16 -27.78
N SER A 249 27.67 -7.45 -28.47
CA SER A 249 27.61 -7.47 -29.92
C SER A 249 27.31 -6.09 -30.48
N ALA A 250 27.73 -5.83 -31.72
CA ALA A 250 27.42 -4.56 -32.39
C ALA A 250 25.91 -4.33 -32.58
N LYS A 251 25.12 -5.41 -32.68
CA LYS A 251 23.68 -5.35 -32.91
C LYS A 251 22.86 -5.08 -31.63
N TYR A 252 23.24 -5.70 -30.52
CA TYR A 252 22.44 -5.69 -29.29
C TYR A 252 23.12 -4.99 -28.11
N GLY A 253 24.38 -4.56 -28.25
CA GLY A 253 25.18 -4.06 -27.14
C GLY A 253 25.39 -5.16 -26.09
N ARG A 254 25.26 -4.80 -24.81
CA ARG A 254 25.29 -5.72 -23.67
C ARG A 254 24.02 -6.57 -23.66
N HIS A 255 24.16 -7.90 -23.70
CA HIS A 255 23.03 -8.84 -23.72
C HIS A 255 23.39 -10.13 -22.97
N ILE A 256 22.38 -10.95 -22.67
CA ILE A 256 22.56 -12.24 -21.97
C ILE A 256 22.54 -13.37 -23.01
N VAL A 257 23.46 -14.32 -22.91
CA VAL A 257 23.54 -15.52 -23.76
C VAL A 257 23.53 -16.79 -22.91
N ALA A 258 23.04 -17.89 -23.47
CA ALA A 258 23.18 -19.21 -22.87
C ALA A 258 24.62 -19.73 -23.04
N THR A 259 25.18 -20.33 -21.99
CA THR A 259 26.53 -20.94 -22.01
C THR A 259 26.49 -22.46 -22.23
N ARG A 260 25.31 -23.05 -22.12
CA ARG A 260 25.00 -24.48 -22.33
C ARG A 260 23.51 -24.64 -22.64
N ASP A 261 23.11 -25.87 -22.95
CA ASP A 261 21.69 -26.22 -23.07
C ASP A 261 20.94 -26.00 -21.74
N ILE A 262 19.71 -25.49 -21.83
CA ILE A 262 18.84 -25.12 -20.69
C ILE A 262 17.57 -25.94 -20.78
N GLU A 263 17.25 -26.64 -19.70
CA GLU A 263 16.05 -27.47 -19.60
C GLU A 263 14.78 -26.63 -19.36
N ILE A 264 13.64 -27.13 -19.83
CA ILE A 264 12.34 -26.49 -19.58
C ILE A 264 12.07 -26.45 -18.07
N GLY A 265 11.76 -25.25 -17.56
CA GLY A 265 11.49 -25.03 -16.14
C GLY A 265 12.75 -24.79 -15.29
N GLN A 266 13.95 -24.83 -15.87
CA GLN A 266 15.18 -24.47 -15.16
C GLN A 266 15.20 -22.98 -14.79
N VAL A 267 15.45 -22.67 -13.52
CA VAL A 267 15.61 -21.28 -13.05
C VAL A 267 16.96 -20.72 -13.51
N LEU A 268 16.93 -19.55 -14.16
CA LEU A 268 18.12 -18.90 -14.71
C LEU A 268 18.63 -17.74 -13.86
N ALA A 269 17.76 -16.99 -13.21
CA ALA A 269 18.12 -15.91 -12.32
C ALA A 269 17.01 -15.65 -11.31
N VAL A 270 17.39 -15.30 -10.08
CA VAL A 270 16.49 -14.79 -9.06
C VAL A 270 17.10 -13.52 -8.49
N GLU A 271 16.40 -12.41 -8.68
CA GLU A 271 16.86 -11.10 -8.22
C GLU A 271 15.82 -10.45 -7.32
N GLN A 272 16.30 -9.83 -6.24
CA GLN A 272 15.49 -8.91 -5.46
C GLN A 272 15.49 -7.54 -6.17
N PRO A 273 14.32 -6.99 -6.52
CA PRO A 273 14.27 -5.70 -7.21
C PRO A 273 14.81 -4.59 -6.32
N TYR A 274 15.67 -3.73 -6.87
CA TYR A 274 16.17 -2.55 -6.17
C TYR A 274 15.03 -1.62 -5.75
N ALA A 275 14.09 -1.36 -6.66
CA ALA A 275 12.87 -0.61 -6.39
C ALA A 275 11.66 -1.28 -7.07
N VAL A 276 10.53 -1.25 -6.37
CA VAL A 276 9.22 -1.63 -6.89
C VAL A 276 8.26 -0.48 -6.65
N VAL A 277 7.32 -0.26 -7.56
CA VAL A 277 6.27 0.75 -7.40
C VAL A 277 4.90 0.17 -7.70
N LEU A 278 3.89 0.71 -7.05
CA LEU A 278 2.52 0.30 -7.23
C LEU A 278 1.78 1.30 -8.12
N GLU A 279 0.96 0.80 -9.04
CA GLU A 279 -0.04 1.60 -9.74
C GLU A 279 -0.87 2.43 -8.76
N LEU A 280 -0.95 3.74 -8.97
CA LEU A 280 -1.60 4.66 -8.02
C LEU A 280 -3.06 4.31 -7.75
N ASN A 281 -3.75 3.69 -8.71
CA ASN A 281 -5.14 3.24 -8.56
C ASN A 281 -5.30 2.00 -7.65
N ARG A 282 -4.20 1.29 -7.35
CA ARG A 282 -4.18 0.11 -6.48
C ARG A 282 -3.80 0.41 -5.04
N ARG A 283 -3.46 1.67 -4.71
CA ARG A 283 -2.96 2.10 -3.38
C ARG A 283 -3.88 1.82 -2.18
N PHE A 284 -5.15 1.48 -2.41
CA PHE A 284 -6.13 1.12 -1.38
C PHE A 284 -6.56 -0.35 -1.41
N VAL A 285 -5.90 -1.18 -2.21
CA VAL A 285 -6.16 -2.63 -2.32
C VAL A 285 -4.88 -3.47 -2.34
N ASN A 286 -3.72 -2.85 -2.45
CA ASN A 286 -2.42 -3.51 -2.44
C ASN A 286 -1.49 -2.83 -1.44
N CYS A 287 -0.55 -3.59 -0.89
CA CYS A 287 0.47 -3.07 0.01
C CYS A 287 1.42 -2.13 -0.75
N TRP A 288 1.70 -0.96 -0.17
CA TRP A 288 2.62 0.03 -0.76
C TRP A 288 4.10 -0.40 -0.77
N TYR A 289 4.44 -1.42 0.04
CA TYR A 289 5.79 -1.98 0.13
C TYR A 289 5.96 -3.21 -0.76
N CYS A 290 5.27 -4.31 -0.43
CA CYS A 290 5.47 -5.60 -1.10
C CYS A 290 4.52 -5.86 -2.29
N LEU A 291 3.66 -4.90 -2.66
CA LEU A 291 2.68 -4.98 -3.75
C LEU A 291 1.59 -6.05 -3.60
N ILE A 292 1.65 -6.95 -2.61
CA ILE A 292 0.64 -7.99 -2.40
C ILE A 292 -0.74 -7.36 -2.15
N GLN A 293 -1.78 -7.96 -2.72
CA GLN A 293 -3.16 -7.55 -2.49
C GLN A 293 -3.52 -7.71 -1.01
N THR A 294 -4.09 -6.67 -0.42
CA THR A 294 -4.55 -6.69 0.97
C THR A 294 -5.96 -6.14 1.09
N TRP A 295 -6.81 -6.90 1.78
CA TRP A 295 -8.20 -6.53 2.06
C TRP A 295 -8.39 -5.91 3.44
N SER A 296 -7.37 -6.04 4.30
CA SER A 296 -7.32 -5.47 5.64
C SER A 296 -6.03 -4.69 5.85
N GLY A 297 -5.75 -3.77 4.91
CA GLY A 297 -4.53 -2.98 4.96
C GLY A 297 -4.52 -1.96 6.10
N ILE A 298 -3.36 -1.76 6.70
CA ILE A 298 -3.09 -0.75 7.74
C ILE A 298 -2.75 0.55 7.03
N PRO A 299 -3.45 1.67 7.28
CA PRO A 299 -3.13 2.94 6.64
C PRO A 299 -1.80 3.53 7.15
N CYS A 300 -1.21 4.42 6.36
CA CYS A 300 -0.19 5.34 6.87
C CYS A 300 -0.75 6.18 8.03
N ASP A 301 0.09 6.53 9.01
CA ASP A 301 -0.30 7.36 10.15
C ASP A 301 -0.41 8.84 9.78
N VAL A 302 0.32 9.27 8.75
CA VAL A 302 0.41 10.68 8.35
C VAL A 302 -0.50 10.96 7.15
N CYS A 303 -0.23 10.38 5.98
CA CYS A 303 -1.01 10.67 4.77
C CYS A 303 -2.26 9.79 4.60
N ALA A 304 -3.19 10.24 3.75
CA ALA A 304 -4.37 9.47 3.33
C ALA A 304 -4.17 8.74 1.98
N ASN A 305 -2.94 8.38 1.62
CA ASN A 305 -2.63 7.88 0.28
C ASN A 305 -2.47 6.35 0.19
N VAL A 306 -1.99 5.68 1.23
CA VAL A 306 -1.47 4.30 1.10
C VAL A 306 -1.88 3.38 2.25
N ILE A 307 -1.86 2.08 1.97
CA ILE A 307 -2.04 1.01 2.96
C ILE A 307 -0.91 -0.03 2.90
N TYR A 308 -0.76 -0.78 3.99
CA TYR A 308 0.24 -1.82 4.17
C TYR A 308 -0.41 -3.14 4.59
N CYS A 309 0.11 -4.28 4.14
CA CYS A 309 -0.43 -5.59 4.54
C CYS A 309 -0.08 -5.96 5.99
N SER A 310 0.96 -5.36 6.57
CA SER A 310 1.45 -5.65 7.91
C SER A 310 2.18 -4.44 8.51
N GLN A 311 2.33 -4.45 9.83
CA GLN A 311 3.11 -3.44 10.55
C GLN A 311 4.58 -3.44 10.09
N LYS A 312 5.16 -4.63 9.87
CA LYS A 312 6.50 -4.80 9.29
C LYS A 312 6.65 -4.07 7.94
N CYS A 313 5.71 -4.26 7.02
CA CYS A 313 5.75 -3.58 5.71
C CYS A 313 5.61 -2.06 5.84
N LYS A 314 4.82 -1.58 6.80
CA LYS A 314 4.67 -0.16 7.08
C LYS A 314 5.97 0.46 7.58
N GLU A 315 6.64 -0.21 8.52
CA GLU A 315 7.93 0.21 9.09
C GLU A 315 9.05 0.19 8.06
N LEU A 316 9.15 -0.89 7.27
CA LEU A 316 10.14 -1.00 6.21
C LEU A 316 9.94 0.06 5.13
N ALA A 317 8.70 0.29 4.69
CA ALA A 317 8.40 1.36 3.75
C ALA A 317 8.81 2.72 4.31
N TRP A 318 8.45 3.04 5.55
CA TRP A 318 8.83 4.31 6.19
C TRP A 318 10.35 4.49 6.21
N LYS A 319 11.08 3.45 6.62
CA LYS A 319 12.55 3.47 6.68
C LYS A 319 13.18 3.62 5.29
N GLU A 320 12.68 2.94 4.28
CA GLU A 320 13.33 2.88 2.97
C GLU A 320 12.97 4.05 2.04
N PHE A 321 11.73 4.54 2.08
CA PHE A 321 11.30 5.56 1.13
C PHE A 321 10.11 6.42 1.56
N HIS A 322 9.19 5.89 2.36
CA HIS A 322 7.89 6.53 2.57
C HIS A 322 7.93 7.72 3.53
N ASP A 323 8.91 7.83 4.41
CA ASP A 323 9.16 9.05 5.19
C ASP A 323 9.32 10.30 4.31
N VAL A 324 9.97 10.15 3.15
CA VAL A 324 10.09 11.20 2.13
C VAL A 324 8.90 11.18 1.18
N GLU A 325 8.49 10.00 0.68
CA GLU A 325 7.38 9.92 -0.29
C GLU A 325 6.04 10.41 0.28
N CYS A 326 5.82 10.30 1.59
CA CYS A 326 4.55 10.63 2.23
C CYS A 326 4.09 12.06 1.92
N ASN A 327 5.03 13.00 1.78
CA ASN A 327 4.75 14.41 1.50
C ASN A 327 4.55 14.72 0.01
N VAL A 328 5.15 13.94 -0.89
CA VAL A 328 5.05 14.14 -2.35
C VAL A 328 3.91 13.34 -2.98
N LEU A 329 3.52 12.22 -2.38
CA LEU A 329 2.63 11.26 -3.04
C LEU A 329 1.24 11.84 -3.34
N GLY A 330 0.75 12.76 -2.52
CA GLY A 330 -0.51 13.44 -2.78
C GLY A 330 -0.47 14.29 -4.05
N VAL A 331 0.66 14.91 -4.36
CA VAL A 331 0.87 15.65 -5.61
C VAL A 331 0.83 14.69 -6.79
N LEU A 332 1.54 13.56 -6.72
CA LEU A 332 1.53 12.56 -7.79
C LEU A 332 0.11 12.08 -8.11
N VAL A 333 -0.72 11.92 -7.07
CA VAL A 333 -2.11 11.48 -7.20
C VAL A 333 -3.01 12.58 -7.78
N ILE A 334 -2.87 13.83 -7.34
CA ILE A 334 -3.73 14.94 -7.79
C ILE A 334 -3.44 15.30 -9.25
N GLU A 335 -2.17 15.24 -9.63
CA GLU A 335 -1.70 15.60 -10.98
C GLU A 335 -1.71 14.42 -11.96
N ASP A 336 -2.27 13.28 -11.55
CA ASP A 336 -2.40 12.05 -12.33
C ASP A 336 -1.08 11.58 -12.97
N LEU A 337 0.02 11.71 -12.24
CA LEU A 337 1.33 11.29 -12.72
C LEU A 337 1.41 9.75 -12.75
N ASN A 338 2.03 9.22 -13.80
CA ASN A 338 2.11 7.78 -14.00
C ASN A 338 3.14 7.10 -13.07
N VAL A 339 3.18 5.77 -13.09
CA VAL A 339 4.12 4.97 -12.28
C VAL A 339 5.59 5.26 -12.57
N GLY A 340 5.93 5.80 -13.74
CA GLY A 340 7.27 6.25 -14.07
C GLY A 340 7.73 7.37 -13.14
N ALA A 341 6.87 8.35 -12.84
CA ALA A 341 7.22 9.47 -11.95
C ALA A 341 7.48 8.96 -10.52
N LEU A 342 6.62 8.06 -10.05
CA LEU A 342 6.80 7.40 -8.75
C LEU A 342 8.09 6.55 -8.73
N MET A 343 8.41 5.85 -9.81
CA MET A 343 9.65 5.09 -9.92
C MET A 343 10.88 5.99 -9.85
N SER A 344 10.90 7.08 -10.62
CA SER A 344 12.01 8.05 -10.59
C SER A 344 12.24 8.62 -9.20
N ILE A 345 11.17 9.00 -8.49
CA ILE A 345 11.26 9.49 -7.10
C ILE A 345 11.79 8.40 -6.17
N ARG A 346 11.24 7.18 -6.25
CA ARG A 346 11.62 6.08 -5.36
C ARG A 346 13.08 5.68 -5.56
N LEU A 347 13.55 5.59 -6.81
CA LEU A 347 14.94 5.32 -7.14
C LEU A 347 15.88 6.36 -6.51
N LEU A 348 15.54 7.65 -6.64
CA LEU A 348 16.31 8.72 -6.04
C LEU A 348 16.34 8.63 -4.52
N ILE A 349 15.18 8.46 -3.86
CA ILE A 349 15.11 8.39 -2.40
C ILE A 349 15.96 7.22 -1.89
N LYS A 350 15.84 6.04 -2.51
CA LYS A 350 16.63 4.87 -2.13
C LYS A 350 18.12 5.12 -2.32
N ALA A 351 18.53 5.70 -3.45
CA ALA A 351 19.93 6.01 -3.71
C ALA A 351 20.49 7.02 -2.69
N LEU A 352 19.76 8.12 -2.44
CA LEU A 352 20.18 9.12 -1.45
C LEU A 352 20.34 8.50 -0.05
N LYS A 353 19.47 7.57 0.33
CA LYS A 353 19.55 6.88 1.62
C LYS A 353 20.73 5.91 1.69
N GLU A 354 20.95 5.14 0.63
CA GLU A 354 22.06 4.19 0.53
C GLU A 354 23.42 4.89 0.65
N TYR A 355 23.58 6.03 -0.03
CA TYR A 355 24.83 6.80 -0.03
C TYR A 355 24.91 7.83 1.12
N GLY A 356 23.91 7.92 1.99
CA GLY A 356 23.94 8.84 3.14
C GLY A 356 23.77 10.32 2.78
N GLY A 357 23.19 10.64 1.63
CA GLY A 357 22.83 12.00 1.23
C GLY A 357 23.24 12.37 -0.20
N TRP A 358 22.95 13.62 -0.58
CA TRP A 358 23.22 14.13 -1.93
C TRP A 358 24.71 14.21 -2.26
N GLN A 359 25.54 14.70 -1.34
CA GLN A 359 26.97 14.90 -1.59
C GLN A 359 27.70 13.58 -1.90
N PRO A 360 27.62 12.53 -1.04
CA PRO A 360 28.32 11.28 -1.34
C PRO A 360 27.73 10.56 -2.57
N PHE A 361 26.41 10.65 -2.77
CA PHE A 361 25.78 10.10 -3.98
C PHE A 361 26.34 10.75 -5.25
N ARG A 362 26.48 12.08 -5.25
CA ARG A 362 27.02 12.83 -6.38
C ARG A 362 28.49 12.48 -6.65
N GLU A 363 29.32 12.42 -5.62
CA GLU A 363 30.72 12.00 -5.75
C GLU A 363 30.83 10.61 -6.39
N ARG A 364 29.94 9.69 -5.98
CA ARG A 364 29.88 8.36 -6.60
C ARG A 364 29.50 8.40 -8.07
N LEU A 365 28.52 9.23 -8.46
CA LEU A 365 28.16 9.39 -9.87
C LEU A 365 29.29 9.96 -10.71
N GLU A 366 30.02 10.95 -10.18
CA GLU A 366 31.20 11.52 -10.85
C GLU A 366 32.31 10.48 -11.02
N GLN A 367 32.54 9.60 -10.02
CA GLN A 367 33.47 8.48 -10.15
C GLN A 367 33.06 7.49 -11.25
N ILE A 368 31.79 7.10 -11.31
CA ILE A 368 31.28 6.15 -12.31
C ILE A 368 31.44 6.71 -13.71
N ASN A 369 31.04 7.97 -13.94
CA ASN A 369 31.15 8.63 -15.24
C ASN A 369 32.59 8.80 -15.72
N ASN A 370 33.55 8.86 -14.79
CA ASN A 370 34.98 8.92 -15.13
C ASN A 370 35.58 7.52 -15.39
N CYS A 371 34.86 6.44 -15.08
CA CYS A 371 35.28 5.04 -15.31
C CYS A 371 34.69 4.42 -16.58
N SER A 372 33.60 5.00 -17.11
CA SER A 372 32.94 4.65 -18.37
C SER A 372 33.41 5.54 -19.50
#